data_AF-A0A933AUA4-F1
#
_entry.id   AF-A0A933AUA4-F1
#
_cell.length_a   1.000
_cell.length_b   1.000
_cell.length_c   1.000
_cell.angle_alpha   90.00
_cell.angle_beta   90.00
_cell.angle_gamma   90.00
#
_symmetry.space_group_name_H-M   'P 1'
#
loop_
_entity.id
_entity.type
_entity.pdbx_description
1 polymer ?
#
loop_
_entity_poly.entity_id
_entity_poly.type
_entity_poly.pdbx_seq_one_letter_code
_entity_poly.pdbx_strand_id
1 'polypeptide(L)'
;MTSVTTTITSRPNLSSSVKTPSAASIGPGQPLTYTIWLNNTGTENAVAARVTDVLPSGVEYAAGSASATSGSIGFVEASRTLTWTGAVNVGAPVTITYRVTVSAVLPEGP
;
A
#
# COMPACT_ATOMS: atom_id res chain seq x y z
N MET A 1 14.00 -41.10 6.58
CA MET A 1 14.20 -39.81 5.90
C MET A 1 13.64 -39.94 4.51
N THR A 2 12.58 -39.23 4.15
CA THR A 2 12.14 -39.25 2.75
C THR A 2 11.22 -38.07 2.42
N SER A 3 11.86 -37.07 1.81
CA SER A 3 11.40 -36.16 0.77
C SER A 3 10.17 -35.28 1.03
N VAL A 4 10.43 -34.02 1.37
CA VAL A 4 9.48 -32.90 1.22
C VAL A 4 9.50 -32.48 -0.26
N THR A 5 8.38 -32.68 -0.96
CA THR A 5 8.18 -32.10 -2.28
C THR A 5 7.81 -30.63 -2.12
N THR A 6 8.81 -29.74 -2.08
CA THR A 6 8.58 -28.31 -2.21
C THR A 6 8.44 -28.01 -3.70
N THR A 7 7.22 -28.00 -4.22
CA THR A 7 6.93 -27.34 -5.50
C THR A 7 7.26 -25.86 -5.33
N ILE A 8 8.50 -25.47 -5.65
CA ILE A 8 8.84 -24.05 -5.82
C ILE A 8 8.16 -23.63 -7.12
N THR A 9 6.91 -23.19 -7.00
CA THR A 9 6.24 -22.48 -8.07
C THR A 9 7.01 -21.18 -8.26
N SER A 10 7.85 -21.13 -9.30
CA SER A 10 8.65 -19.96 -9.64
C SER A 10 7.73 -18.82 -10.06
N ARG A 11 7.41 -17.95 -9.11
CA ARG A 11 6.53 -16.79 -9.26
C ARG A 11 6.96 -15.68 -8.30
N PRO A 12 6.67 -14.42 -8.62
CA PRO A 12 6.73 -13.36 -7.62
C PRO A 12 5.78 -13.64 -6.46
N ASN A 13 6.23 -13.38 -5.23
CA ASN A 13 5.43 -13.53 -4.01
C ASN A 13 5.46 -12.22 -3.22
N LEU A 14 4.36 -11.46 -3.31
CA LEU A 14 4.20 -10.20 -2.58
C LEU A 14 3.34 -10.36 -1.31
N SER A 15 3.04 -11.58 -0.88
CA SER A 15 2.16 -11.84 0.26
C SER A 15 2.73 -11.36 1.60
N SER A 16 4.04 -11.15 1.68
CA SER A 16 4.71 -10.56 2.85
C SER A 16 4.63 -9.02 2.90
N SER A 17 3.95 -8.39 1.94
CA SER A 17 3.80 -6.94 1.92
C SER A 17 2.88 -6.48 3.05
N VAL A 18 3.20 -5.35 3.67
CA VAL A 18 2.44 -4.80 4.80
C VAL A 18 2.06 -3.36 4.54
N LYS A 19 0.88 -2.98 5.02
CA LYS A 19 0.44 -1.58 5.10
C LYS A 19 0.33 -1.19 6.57
N THR A 20 1.05 -0.16 6.95
CA THR A 20 1.10 0.34 8.33
C THR A 20 0.73 1.82 8.37
N PRO A 21 -0.30 2.21 9.14
CA PRO A 21 -0.54 3.61 9.46
C PRO A 21 0.49 4.11 10.49
N SER A 22 0.80 5.40 10.47
CA SER A 22 1.70 6.04 11.46
C SER A 22 1.08 6.11 12.86
N ALA A 23 -0.23 5.97 12.97
CA ALA A 23 -0.98 5.95 14.22
C ALA A 23 -2.22 5.06 14.07
N ALA A 24 -2.61 4.37 15.14
CA ALA A 24 -3.81 3.51 15.14
C ALA A 24 -5.12 4.31 15.12
N SER A 25 -5.08 5.54 15.64
CA SER A 25 -6.18 6.49 15.64
C SER A 25 -5.60 7.90 15.60
N ILE A 26 -6.21 8.77 14.80
CA ILE A 26 -5.90 10.20 14.76
C ILE A 26 -7.20 10.98 14.90
N GLY A 27 -7.13 12.14 15.55
CA GLY A 27 -8.28 13.02 15.73
C GLY A 27 -8.74 13.64 14.39
N PRO A 28 -9.98 14.17 14.35
CA PRO A 28 -10.47 14.94 13.22
C PRO A 28 -9.49 16.05 12.82
N GLY A 29 -9.24 16.20 11.51
CA GLY A 29 -8.34 17.22 10.97
C GLY A 29 -6.84 16.94 11.16
N GLN A 30 -6.45 15.84 11.82
CA GLN A 30 -5.04 15.46 11.92
C GLN A 30 -4.56 14.72 10.66
N PRO A 31 -3.28 14.87 10.27
CA PRO A 31 -2.70 14.08 9.20
C PRO A 31 -2.30 12.68 9.68
N LEU A 32 -2.61 11.66 8.88
CA LEU A 32 -2.17 10.27 9.04
C LEU A 32 -1.28 9.91 7.85
N THR A 33 -0.11 9.36 8.15
CA THR A 33 0.79 8.86 7.10
C THR A 33 0.62 7.35 6.99
N TYR A 34 0.32 6.86 5.79
CA TYR A 34 0.34 5.44 5.47
C TYR A 34 1.66 5.07 4.82
N THR A 35 2.19 3.92 5.22
CA THR A 35 3.38 3.31 4.62
C THR A 35 3.00 1.91 4.14
N ILE A 36 3.14 1.64 2.85
CA ILE A 36 3.02 0.32 2.25
C ILE A 36 4.43 -0.16 1.93
N TRP A 37 4.82 -1.26 2.55
CA TRP A 37 6.08 -1.93 2.28
C TRP A 37 5.81 -3.16 1.43
N LEU A 38 6.23 -3.10 0.17
CA LEU A 38 6.13 -4.21 -0.78
C LEU A 38 7.39 -5.05 -0.72
N ASN A 39 7.23 -6.32 -0.39
CA ASN A 39 8.34 -7.26 -0.30
C ASN A 39 8.09 -8.47 -1.17
N ASN A 40 8.97 -8.70 -2.15
CA ASN A 40 8.93 -9.88 -3.00
C ASN A 40 9.81 -10.99 -2.42
N THR A 41 9.18 -11.97 -1.78
CA THR A 41 9.80 -13.19 -1.23
C THR A 41 9.77 -14.36 -2.21
N GLY A 42 9.35 -14.11 -3.45
CA GLY A 42 9.33 -15.10 -4.51
C GLY A 42 10.72 -15.37 -5.08
N THR A 43 10.78 -16.28 -6.04
CA THR A 43 12.03 -16.60 -6.76
C THR A 43 12.17 -15.83 -8.07
N GLU A 44 11.14 -15.09 -8.48
CA GLU A 44 11.11 -14.26 -9.69
C GLU A 44 10.72 -12.81 -9.40
N ASN A 45 11.21 -11.90 -10.24
CA ASN A 45 10.90 -10.48 -10.16
C ASN A 45 9.44 -10.20 -10.56
N ALA A 46 8.73 -9.41 -9.78
CA ALA A 46 7.43 -8.90 -10.16
C ALA A 46 7.63 -7.73 -11.13
N VAL A 47 7.64 -7.96 -12.44
CA VAL A 47 7.91 -6.91 -13.44
C VAL A 47 6.77 -5.89 -13.60
N ALA A 48 5.54 -6.28 -13.26
CA ALA A 48 4.33 -5.45 -13.38
C ALA A 48 3.38 -5.66 -12.19
N ALA A 49 3.86 -5.35 -10.99
CA ALA A 49 3.02 -5.38 -9.80
C ALA A 49 2.05 -4.19 -9.81
N ARG A 50 0.83 -4.44 -9.32
CA ARG A 50 -0.18 -3.40 -9.11
C ARG A 50 -0.68 -3.48 -7.68
N VAL A 51 -0.65 -2.33 -7.00
CA VAL A 51 -1.25 -2.14 -5.68
C VAL A 51 -2.46 -1.25 -5.85
N THR A 52 -3.54 -1.59 -5.17
CA THR A 52 -4.78 -0.81 -5.15
C THR A 52 -5.21 -0.67 -3.71
N ASP A 53 -5.42 0.56 -3.29
CA ASP A 53 -5.73 0.91 -1.92
C ASP A 53 -6.89 1.91 -1.91
N VAL A 54 -8.06 1.46 -1.46
CA VAL A 54 -9.27 2.27 -1.43
C VAL A 54 -9.34 2.95 -0.07
N LEU A 55 -9.36 4.28 -0.10
CA LEU A 55 -9.46 5.07 1.12
C LEU A 55 -10.91 5.09 1.62
N PRO A 56 -11.16 4.82 2.91
CA PRO A 56 -12.50 4.83 3.48
C PRO A 56 -13.11 6.24 3.46
N SER A 57 -14.44 6.31 3.44
CA SER A 57 -15.18 7.55 3.69
C SER A 57 -14.91 8.01 5.11
N GLY A 58 -14.20 9.14 5.28
CA GLY A 58 -13.74 9.62 6.58
C GLY A 58 -12.25 9.99 6.59
N VAL A 59 -11.51 9.64 5.54
CA VAL A 59 -10.17 10.21 5.30
C VAL A 59 -10.11 10.86 3.93
N GLU A 60 -9.41 11.97 3.82
CA GLU A 60 -9.19 12.74 2.61
C GLU A 60 -7.72 12.66 2.22
N TYR A 61 -7.44 12.37 0.95
CA TYR A 61 -6.08 12.20 0.49
C TYR A 61 -5.38 13.56 0.38
N ALA A 62 -4.16 13.68 0.91
CA ALA A 62 -3.36 14.88 0.70
C ALA A 62 -2.69 14.79 -0.68
N ALA A 63 -3.26 15.46 -1.67
CA ALA A 63 -2.72 15.51 -3.03
C ALA A 63 -1.22 15.92 -3.03
N GLY A 64 -0.41 15.20 -3.81
CA GLY A 64 1.05 15.41 -3.87
C GLY A 64 1.84 14.86 -2.69
N SER A 65 1.20 14.24 -1.69
CA SER A 65 1.90 13.62 -0.56
C SER A 65 2.42 12.20 -0.85
N ALA A 66 1.90 11.55 -1.89
CA ALA A 66 2.33 10.22 -2.27
C ALA A 66 3.77 10.21 -2.78
N SER A 67 4.53 9.21 -2.36
CA SER A 67 5.90 8.96 -2.76
C SER A 67 6.14 7.45 -2.82
N ALA A 68 6.96 7.00 -3.76
CA ALA A 68 7.37 5.61 -3.85
C ALA A 68 8.86 5.53 -4.15
N THR A 69 9.56 4.54 -3.57
CA THR A 69 10.98 4.31 -3.86
C THR A 69 11.22 3.95 -5.34
N SER A 70 10.22 3.33 -5.98
CA SER A 70 10.23 2.99 -7.40
C SER A 70 8.80 2.91 -7.95
N GLY A 71 8.67 2.81 -9.28
CA GLY A 71 7.38 2.72 -9.95
C GLY A 71 6.65 4.06 -10.03
N SER A 72 5.36 4.00 -10.31
CA SER A 72 4.47 5.15 -10.45
C SER A 72 3.28 5.01 -9.52
N ILE A 73 2.99 6.08 -8.81
CA ILE A 73 1.83 6.19 -7.94
C ILE A 73 0.85 7.20 -8.52
N GLY A 74 -0.44 6.86 -8.48
CA GLY A 74 -1.54 7.73 -8.87
C GLY A 74 -2.67 7.64 -7.86
N PHE A 75 -3.45 8.71 -7.76
CA PHE A 75 -4.67 8.74 -6.97
C PHE A 75 -5.84 9.13 -7.86
N VAL A 76 -6.94 8.39 -7.74
CA VAL A 76 -8.19 8.68 -8.44
C VAL A 76 -9.19 9.19 -7.41
N GLU A 77 -9.40 10.50 -7.39
CA GLU A 77 -10.34 11.19 -6.48
C GLU A 77 -11.77 10.62 -6.59
N ALA A 78 -12.25 10.39 -7.82
CA ALA A 78 -13.61 9.92 -8.09
C ALA A 78 -13.94 8.56 -7.42
N SER A 79 -12.95 7.68 -7.30
CA SER A 79 -13.09 6.37 -6.65
C SER A 79 -12.34 6.28 -5.31
N ARG A 80 -11.77 7.41 -4.83
CA ARG A 80 -10.89 7.49 -3.64
C ARG A 80 -9.84 6.37 -3.60
N THR A 81 -9.31 6.01 -4.76
CA THR A 81 -8.47 4.82 -4.92
C THR A 81 -7.05 5.23 -5.27
N LEU A 82 -6.10 4.85 -4.42
CA LEU A 82 -4.68 4.97 -4.66
C LEU A 82 -4.21 3.73 -5.43
N THR A 83 -3.60 3.96 -6.59
CA THR A 83 -3.04 2.89 -7.42
C THR A 83 -1.54 3.11 -7.54
N TRP A 84 -0.78 2.06 -7.30
CA TRP A 84 0.65 2.04 -7.63
C TRP A 84 0.94 0.93 -8.62
N THR A 85 1.82 1.20 -9.57
CA THR A 85 2.30 0.23 -10.55
C THR A 85 3.80 0.31 -10.67
N GLY A 86 4.46 -0.84 -10.72
CA GLY A 86 5.91 -0.88 -10.87
C GLY A 86 6.49 -2.27 -10.73
N ALA A 87 7.82 -2.34 -10.86
CA ALA A 87 8.55 -3.57 -10.64
C ALA A 87 8.93 -3.73 -9.15
N VAL A 88 8.74 -4.93 -8.60
CA VAL A 88 9.25 -5.33 -7.28
C VAL A 88 10.18 -6.52 -7.47
N ASN A 89 11.48 -6.24 -7.47
CA ASN A 89 12.50 -7.28 -7.66
C ASN A 89 12.70 -8.07 -6.37
N VAL A 90 13.14 -9.32 -6.50
CA VAL A 90 13.47 -10.16 -5.33
C VAL A 90 14.60 -9.51 -4.55
N GLY A 91 14.43 -9.36 -3.24
CA GLY A 91 15.41 -8.72 -2.35
C GLY A 91 15.50 -7.19 -2.46
N ALA A 92 14.68 -6.55 -3.33
CA ALA A 92 14.60 -5.09 -3.44
C ALA A 92 13.17 -4.63 -3.11
N PRO A 93 12.85 -4.42 -1.83
CA PRO A 93 11.52 -4.00 -1.42
C PRO A 93 11.22 -2.57 -1.88
N VAL A 94 9.95 -2.31 -2.19
CA VAL A 94 9.47 -0.98 -2.58
C VAL A 94 8.67 -0.40 -1.42
N THR A 95 9.02 0.82 -1.01
CA THR A 95 8.27 1.53 0.02
C THR A 95 7.44 2.62 -0.65
N ILE A 96 6.14 2.60 -0.38
CA ILE A 96 5.19 3.61 -0.82
C ILE A 96 4.68 4.31 0.42
N THR A 97 4.74 5.64 0.43
CA THR A 97 4.20 6.45 1.50
C THR A 97 3.21 7.45 0.94
N TYR A 98 2.16 7.73 1.70
CA TYR A 98 1.21 8.77 1.34
C TYR A 98 0.51 9.30 2.60
N ARG A 99 0.01 10.53 2.53
CA ARG A 99 -0.70 11.16 3.65
C ARG A 99 -2.18 11.29 3.35
N VAL A 100 -2.96 11.12 4.40
CA VAL A 100 -4.38 11.44 4.41
C VAL A 100 -4.68 12.32 5.62
N THR A 101 -5.78 13.04 5.60
CA THR A 101 -6.32 13.79 6.74
C THR A 101 -7.64 13.16 7.13
N VAL A 102 -7.92 12.98 8.43
CA VAL A 102 -9.26 12.52 8.82
C VAL A 102 -10.24 13.65 8.57
N SER A 103 -11.20 13.38 7.69
CA SER A 103 -12.34 14.26 7.44
C SER A 103 -13.16 14.33 8.72
N ALA A 104 -13.35 15.53 9.25
CA ALA A 104 -14.11 15.79 10.47
C ALA A 104 -15.63 15.64 10.28
N VAL A 105 -16.10 14.66 9.50
CA VAL A 105 -17.52 14.31 9.48
C VAL A 105 -17.86 13.64 10.80
N LEU A 106 -18.10 14.48 11.81
CA LEU A 106 -18.97 14.13 12.92
C LEU A 106 -20.30 13.72 12.28
N PRO A 107 -20.80 12.48 12.43
CA PRO A 107 -22.23 12.30 12.33
C PRO A 107 -22.82 13.19 13.42
N GLU A 108 -23.42 14.31 13.03
CA GLU A 108 -24.38 14.98 13.89
C GLU A 108 -25.44 13.92 14.21
N GLY A 109 -25.51 13.53 15.49
CA GLY A 109 -26.18 12.31 15.95
C GLY A 109 -27.71 12.33 15.81
N PRO A 110 -28.39 11.29 16.30
CA PRO A 110 -29.72 11.43 16.86
C PRO A 110 -29.70 11.87 18.34
#